data_AF-A0A1R4JSC0-F1
#
_entry.id   AF-A0A1R4JSC0-F1
#
_cell.length_a   1.000
_cell.length_b   1.000
_cell.length_c   1.000
_cell.angle_alpha   90.00
_cell.angle_beta   90.00
_cell.angle_gamma   90.00
#
_symmetry.space_group_name_H-M   'P 1'
#
loop_
_entity.id
_entity.type
_entity.pdbx_description
1 polymer ?
#
loop_
_entity_poly.entity_id
_entity_poly.type
_entity_poly.pdbx_seq_one_letter_code
_entity_poly.pdbx_strand_id
1 'polypeptide(L)'
;MANALPGAPGTPRNARGGGLQVGGLGFAVMVTVLLVALLFAANQNSVIGWLLVAISAGWLIFAIVVFLLMRRGIQGAARRVDSMVANTARRQEAPAAAGAQTSADPMRDTKLDHSFKICQVQVKVVREQLASGELDRDMVDRALETIDITASNARDMIKGDDARKDEGEGPVSGTVVG
;
A
#
# COMPACT_ATOMS: atom_id res chain seq x y z
N MET A 1 -17.98 -5.48 -61.45
CA MET A 1 -18.47 -4.97 -60.16
C MET A 1 -17.29 -4.93 -59.22
N ALA A 2 -16.78 -3.72 -58.98
CA ALA A 2 -15.68 -3.50 -58.05
C ALA A 2 -16.24 -3.29 -56.63
N ASN A 3 -15.35 -3.52 -55.67
CA ASN A 3 -15.33 -2.94 -54.32
C ASN A 3 -15.74 -3.86 -53.16
N ALA A 4 -14.74 -4.51 -52.57
CA ALA A 4 -14.71 -4.83 -51.14
C ALA A 4 -13.24 -5.00 -50.71
N LEU A 5 -12.62 -3.91 -50.24
CA LEU A 5 -11.41 -3.99 -49.41
C LEU A 5 -11.85 -4.24 -47.96
N PRO A 6 -11.38 -5.30 -47.28
CA PRO A 6 -11.56 -5.42 -45.84
C PRO A 6 -10.67 -4.40 -45.14
N GLY A 7 -11.31 -3.56 -44.30
CA GLY A 7 -10.65 -2.51 -43.53
C GLY A 7 -9.53 -3.06 -42.66
N ALA A 8 -8.42 -2.32 -42.62
CA ALA A 8 -7.27 -2.61 -41.79
C ALA A 8 -7.66 -2.69 -40.30
N PRO A 9 -7.12 -3.67 -39.54
CA PRO A 9 -7.28 -3.67 -38.10
C PRO A 9 -6.50 -2.49 -37.51
N GLY A 10 -7.23 -1.53 -36.94
CA GLY A 10 -6.66 -0.44 -36.16
C GLY A 10 -5.82 -1.01 -35.02
N THR A 11 -4.50 -0.82 -35.10
CA THR A 11 -3.58 -1.12 -34.01
C THR A 11 -4.03 -0.35 -32.75
N PRO A 12 -4.17 -0.99 -31.58
CA PRO A 12 -4.43 -0.26 -30.36
C PRO A 12 -3.24 0.69 -30.12
N ARG A 13 -3.53 1.99 -30.15
CA ARG A 13 -2.55 3.02 -29.76
C ARG A 13 -2.25 2.78 -28.29
N ASN A 14 -1.03 2.33 -28.03
CA ASN A 14 -0.38 2.38 -26.73
C ASN A 14 -0.42 3.83 -26.22
N ALA A 15 -1.42 4.17 -25.41
CA ALA A 15 -1.42 5.38 -24.62
C ALA A 15 -0.47 5.19 -23.43
N ARG A 16 0.84 5.29 -23.72
CA ARG A 16 1.86 5.51 -22.71
C ARG A 16 1.71 6.94 -22.16
N GLY A 17 1.70 7.06 -20.84
CA GLY A 17 2.07 8.30 -20.14
C GLY A 17 0.91 9.23 -19.80
N GLY A 18 0.02 8.78 -18.91
CA GLY A 18 -0.97 9.64 -18.26
C GLY A 18 -0.82 9.58 -16.75
N GLY A 19 0.22 10.22 -16.21
CA GLY A 19 0.42 10.30 -14.76
C GLY A 19 1.67 11.08 -14.40
N LEU A 20 1.49 12.13 -13.60
CA LEU A 20 2.55 13.00 -13.03
C LEU A 20 3.25 13.98 -13.99
N GLN A 21 2.53 15.00 -14.48
CA GLN A 21 3.17 16.25 -14.91
C GLN A 21 2.51 17.52 -14.36
N VAL A 22 1.66 17.41 -13.32
CA VAL A 22 1.07 18.57 -12.64
C VAL A 22 1.83 18.94 -11.35
N GLY A 23 2.67 18.04 -10.81
CA GLY A 23 3.42 18.29 -9.57
C GLY A 23 4.67 19.16 -9.70
N GLY A 24 5.25 19.31 -10.90
CA GLY A 24 6.55 19.95 -11.07
C GLY A 24 6.52 21.48 -11.02
N LEU A 25 5.51 22.09 -11.64
CA LEU A 25 5.43 23.55 -11.76
C LEU A 25 5.06 24.21 -10.42
N GLY A 26 4.08 23.65 -9.71
CA GLY A 26 3.70 24.15 -8.38
C GLY A 26 4.83 24.00 -7.36
N PHE A 27 5.58 22.90 -7.42
CA PHE A 27 6.76 22.69 -6.57
C PHE A 27 7.87 23.70 -6.86
N ALA A 28 8.17 23.96 -8.13
CA ALA A 28 9.17 24.95 -8.53
C ALA A 28 8.80 26.37 -8.05
N VAL A 29 7.52 26.73 -8.13
CA VAL A 29 7.02 28.02 -7.63
C VAL A 29 7.15 28.11 -6.11
N MET A 30 6.78 27.08 -5.36
CA MET A 30 6.94 27.07 -3.89
C MET A 30 8.40 27.18 -3.46
N VAL A 31 9.32 26.47 -4.12
CA VAL A 31 10.76 26.57 -3.86
C VAL A 31 11.28 27.97 -4.15
N THR A 32 10.82 28.60 -5.23
CA THR A 32 11.22 29.97 -5.59
C THR A 32 10.76 30.98 -4.53
N VAL A 33 9.51 30.88 -4.06
CA VAL A 33 8.98 31.73 -2.98
C VAL A 33 9.77 31.53 -1.68
N LEU A 34 10.13 30.28 -1.33
CA LEU A 34 10.97 29.97 -0.17
C LEU A 34 12.35 30.64 -0.26
N LEU A 35 13.00 30.56 -1.43
CA LEU A 35 14.31 31.17 -1.66
C LEU A 35 14.25 32.70 -1.56
N VAL A 36 13.21 33.33 -2.11
CA VAL A 36 13.00 34.78 -2.00
C VAL A 36 12.79 35.19 -0.54
N ALA A 37 11.95 34.46 0.21
CA ALA A 37 11.76 34.71 1.64
C ALA A 37 13.07 34.58 2.43
N LEU A 38 13.93 33.61 2.08
CA LEU A 38 15.24 33.43 2.69
C LEU A 38 16.21 34.57 2.43
N LEU A 39 16.24 35.08 1.19
CA LEU A 39 17.08 36.20 0.82
C LEU A 39 16.67 37.49 1.57
N PHE A 40 15.36 37.74 1.69
CA PHE A 40 14.84 38.87 2.47
C PHE A 40 15.11 38.71 3.98
N ALA A 41 14.97 37.49 4.51
CA ALA A 41 15.26 37.18 5.90
C ALA A 41 16.75 37.36 6.23
N ALA A 42 17.65 36.88 5.37
CA ALA A 42 19.09 36.98 5.56
C ALA A 42 19.61 38.43 5.43
N ASN A 43 18.98 39.24 4.56
CA ASN A 43 19.41 40.62 4.32
C ASN A 43 19.12 41.59 5.48
N GLN A 44 18.24 41.24 6.44
CA GLN A 44 17.92 42.12 7.57
C GLN A 44 18.85 42.00 8.79
N ASN A 45 19.93 41.20 8.73
CA ASN A 45 20.88 40.96 9.85
C ASN A 45 20.20 40.77 11.22
N SER A 46 19.02 40.14 11.23
CA SER A 46 18.20 39.90 12.41
C SER A 46 18.20 38.41 12.73
N VAL A 47 18.31 38.05 14.01
CA VAL A 47 18.39 36.65 14.50
C VAL A 47 17.22 35.80 13.98
N ILE A 48 16.04 36.42 13.84
CA ILE A 48 14.83 35.78 13.29
C ILE A 48 15.04 35.35 11.83
N GLY A 49 15.78 36.13 11.05
CA GLY A 49 16.05 35.81 9.65
C GLY A 49 16.95 34.57 9.50
N TRP A 50 18.00 34.47 10.33
CA TRP A 50 18.87 33.30 10.38
C TRP A 50 18.14 32.04 10.87
N LEU A 51 17.18 32.20 11.78
CA LEU A 51 16.35 31.10 12.27
C LEU A 51 15.43 30.55 11.16
N LEU A 52 14.83 31.43 10.36
CA LEU A 52 14.06 31.05 9.17
C LEU A 52 14.93 30.35 8.11
N VAL A 53 16.16 30.83 7.88
CA VAL A 53 17.16 30.19 6.99
C VAL A 53 17.49 28.77 7.47
N ALA A 54 17.72 28.57 8.77
CA ALA A 54 18.05 27.26 9.32
C ALA A 54 16.87 26.28 9.22
N ILE A 55 15.65 26.72 9.54
CA ILE A 55 14.44 25.89 9.46
C ILE A 55 14.17 25.47 8.01
N SER A 56 14.21 26.41 7.07
CA SER A 56 13.96 26.12 5.65
C SER A 56 15.01 25.18 5.05
N ALA A 57 16.28 25.35 5.41
CA ALA A 57 17.36 24.46 5.00
C ALA A 57 17.12 23.03 5.52
N GLY A 58 16.69 22.90 6.79
CA GLY A 58 16.30 21.62 7.38
C GLY A 58 15.16 20.95 6.60
N TRP A 59 14.11 21.69 6.27
CA TRP A 59 12.99 21.18 5.47
C TRP A 59 13.38 20.78 4.05
N LEU A 60 14.28 21.53 3.40
CA LEU A 60 14.78 21.22 2.07
C LEU A 60 15.58 19.90 2.08
N ILE A 61 16.47 19.72 3.06
CA ILE A 61 17.23 18.48 3.23
C ILE A 61 16.29 17.30 3.47
N PHE A 62 15.30 17.47 4.36
CA PHE A 62 14.29 16.44 4.63
C PHE A 62 13.55 16.03 3.35
N ALA A 63 13.09 16.99 2.54
CA ALA A 63 12.43 16.73 1.27
C ALA A 63 13.34 15.98 0.29
N ILE A 64 14.63 16.35 0.20
CA ILE A 64 15.61 15.64 -0.63
C ILE A 64 15.80 14.19 -0.14
N VAL A 65 15.91 13.97 1.16
CA VAL A 65 16.07 12.63 1.75
C VAL A 65 14.85 11.75 1.43
N VAL A 66 13.64 12.26 1.64
CA VAL A 66 12.38 11.55 1.30
C VAL A 66 12.33 11.25 -0.19
N PHE A 67 12.69 12.21 -1.05
CA PHE A 67 12.74 12.01 -2.49
C PHE A 67 13.74 10.93 -2.90
N LEU A 68 14.95 10.92 -2.31
CA LEU A 68 15.97 9.92 -2.57
C LEU A 68 15.55 8.53 -2.05
N LEU A 69 14.92 8.44 -0.89
CA LEU A 69 14.37 7.20 -0.33
C LEU A 69 13.26 6.63 -1.22
N MET A 70 12.33 7.48 -1.68
CA MET A 70 11.27 7.08 -2.60
C MET A 70 11.85 6.60 -3.94
N ARG A 71 12.82 7.34 -4.49
CA ARG A 71 13.48 6.99 -5.76
C ARG A 71 14.27 5.68 -5.66
N ARG A 72 14.90 5.41 -4.51
CA ARG A 72 15.58 4.14 -4.24
C ARG A 72 14.59 2.99 -3.98
N GLY A 73 13.47 3.26 -3.32
CA GLY A 73 12.41 2.28 -3.04
C GLY A 73 11.72 1.76 -4.29
N ILE A 74 11.46 2.63 -5.27
CA ILE A 74 10.82 2.26 -6.55
C ILE A 74 11.73 1.32 -7.37
N GLN A 75 13.06 1.52 -7.35
CA GLN A 75 14.01 0.62 -8.02
C GLN A 75 14.08 -0.77 -7.35
N GLY A 76 13.85 -0.85 -6.05
CA GLY A 76 13.75 -2.12 -5.32
C GLY A 76 12.46 -2.89 -5.60
N ALA A 77 11.34 -2.19 -5.80
CA ALA A 77 10.06 -2.80 -6.14
C ALA A 77 10.05 -3.41 -7.55
N ALA A 78 10.62 -2.72 -8.55
CA ALA A 78 10.73 -3.23 -9.92
C ALA A 78 11.55 -4.53 -9.98
N ARG A 79 12.68 -4.59 -9.25
CA ARG A 79 13.50 -5.82 -9.18
C ARG A 79 12.78 -6.99 -8.51
N ARG A 80 11.91 -6.72 -7.53
CA ARG A 80 11.07 -7.75 -6.90
C ARG A 80 10.01 -8.26 -7.86
N VAL A 81 9.36 -7.38 -8.62
CA VAL A 81 8.39 -7.78 -9.65
C VAL A 81 9.06 -8.60 -10.75
N ASP A 82 10.22 -8.17 -11.26
CA ASP A 82 10.97 -8.93 -12.27
C ASP A 82 11.39 -10.31 -11.76
N SER A 83 11.80 -10.42 -10.49
CA SER A 83 12.13 -11.72 -9.87
C SER A 83 10.91 -12.63 -9.69
N MET A 84 9.73 -12.06 -9.42
CA MET A 84 8.48 -12.81 -9.33
C MET A 84 7.99 -13.27 -10.70
N VAL A 85 8.08 -12.40 -11.72
CA VAL A 85 7.71 -12.70 -13.11
C VAL A 85 8.66 -13.72 -13.73
N ALA A 86 9.97 -13.63 -13.45
CA ALA A 86 10.94 -14.64 -13.89
C ALA A 86 10.72 -15.99 -13.20
N ASN A 87 10.33 -16.01 -11.92
CA ASN A 87 9.99 -17.24 -11.20
C ASN A 87 8.66 -17.85 -11.67
N THR A 88 7.67 -17.06 -12.09
CA THR A 88 6.42 -17.58 -12.67
C THR A 88 6.63 -18.07 -14.11
N ALA A 89 7.45 -17.38 -14.91
CA ALA A 89 7.79 -17.82 -16.26
C ALA A 89 8.59 -19.13 -16.27
N ARG A 90 9.59 -19.29 -15.38
CA ARG A 90 10.30 -20.58 -15.22
C ARG A 90 9.42 -21.70 -14.67
N ARG A 91 8.31 -21.36 -14.00
CA ARG A 91 7.34 -22.33 -13.48
C ARG A 91 6.35 -22.82 -14.55
N GLN A 92 6.31 -22.20 -15.72
CA GLN A 92 5.50 -22.68 -16.86
C GLN A 92 6.22 -23.72 -17.73
N GLU A 93 7.56 -23.82 -17.66
CA GLU A 93 8.34 -24.80 -18.45
C GLU A 93 8.80 -26.03 -17.65
N ALA A 94 8.55 -26.09 -16.34
CA ALA A 94 8.85 -27.24 -15.51
C ALA A 94 7.55 -27.91 -15.02
N PRO A 95 7.38 -29.24 -15.15
CA PRO A 95 6.26 -29.93 -14.53
C PRO A 95 6.33 -29.69 -13.02
N ALA A 96 5.21 -29.25 -12.46
CA ALA A 96 5.06 -28.65 -11.16
C ALA A 96 5.78 -29.40 -10.02
N ALA A 97 6.91 -28.86 -9.57
CA ALA A 97 7.30 -28.96 -8.17
C ALA A 97 6.46 -27.95 -7.38
N ALA A 98 5.35 -28.45 -6.84
CA ALA A 98 4.37 -27.71 -6.06
C ALA A 98 4.99 -27.20 -4.74
N GLY A 99 5.49 -25.97 -4.76
CA GLY A 99 5.76 -25.18 -3.55
C GLY A 99 5.32 -23.74 -3.76
N ALA A 100 4.40 -23.23 -2.94
CA ALA A 100 3.89 -21.85 -2.95
C ALA A 100 2.92 -21.44 -4.09
N GLN A 101 1.89 -22.26 -4.33
CA GLN A 101 0.55 -21.68 -4.37
C GLN A 101 -0.03 -21.98 -3.00
N THR A 102 -0.17 -20.98 -2.15
CA THR A 102 -1.06 -21.11 -0.98
C THR A 102 -2.42 -21.39 -1.57
N SER A 103 -2.85 -22.65 -1.53
CA SER A 103 -4.24 -23.02 -1.75
C SER A 103 -5.01 -22.19 -0.74
N ALA A 104 -5.60 -21.09 -1.21
CA ALA A 104 -6.45 -20.28 -0.38
C ALA A 104 -7.59 -21.21 0.05
N ASP A 105 -7.65 -21.54 1.33
CA ASP A 105 -8.79 -22.29 1.84
C ASP A 105 -10.03 -21.40 1.66
N PRO A 106 -10.97 -21.75 0.78
CA PRO A 106 -12.13 -20.89 0.48
C PRO A 106 -12.97 -20.61 1.74
N MET A 107 -12.92 -21.50 2.74
CA MET A 107 -13.57 -21.30 4.03
C MET A 107 -12.84 -20.24 4.86
N ARG A 108 -11.51 -20.24 4.84
CA ARG A 108 -10.70 -19.21 5.51
C ARG A 108 -10.93 -17.85 4.86
N ASP A 109 -10.90 -17.78 3.55
CA ASP A 109 -11.10 -16.53 2.82
C ASP A 109 -12.48 -15.92 3.11
N THR A 110 -13.52 -16.77 3.18
CA THR A 110 -14.87 -16.34 3.58
C THR A 110 -14.91 -15.79 5.00
N LYS A 111 -14.22 -16.43 5.96
CA LYS A 111 -14.14 -15.95 7.35
C LYS A 111 -13.32 -14.67 7.49
N LEU A 112 -12.26 -14.52 6.70
CA LEU A 112 -11.45 -13.30 6.66
C LEU A 112 -12.25 -12.14 6.09
N ASP A 113 -12.97 -12.35 4.98
CA ASP A 113 -13.87 -11.35 4.40
C ASP A 113 -14.91 -10.88 5.43
N HIS A 114 -15.53 -11.83 6.14
CA HIS A 114 -16.48 -11.52 7.20
C HIS A 114 -15.84 -10.71 8.34
N SER A 115 -14.63 -11.09 8.77
CA SER A 115 -13.89 -10.37 9.81
C SER A 115 -13.57 -8.93 9.39
N PHE A 116 -13.17 -8.72 8.13
CA PHE A 116 -12.93 -7.37 7.60
C PHE A 116 -14.21 -6.56 7.49
N LYS A 117 -15.34 -7.18 7.12
CA LYS A 117 -16.64 -6.50 7.07
C LYS A 117 -17.07 -6.01 8.46
N ILE A 118 -16.86 -6.80 9.52
CA ILE A 118 -17.13 -6.37 10.90
C ILE A 118 -16.28 -5.14 11.25
N CYS A 119 -14.97 -5.16 10.95
CA CYS A 119 -14.09 -4.03 11.20
C CYS A 119 -14.57 -2.76 10.46
N GLN A 120 -15.00 -2.90 9.20
CA GLN A 120 -15.53 -1.78 8.42
C GLN A 120 -16.79 -1.17 9.01
N VAL A 121 -17.72 -2.00 9.50
CA VAL A 121 -18.93 -1.51 10.18
C VAL A 121 -18.56 -0.71 11.43
N GLN A 122 -17.64 -1.21 12.25
CA GLN A 122 -17.24 -0.51 13.47
C GLN A 122 -16.47 0.78 13.20
N VAL A 123 -15.60 0.81 12.17
CA VAL A 123 -14.95 2.04 11.71
C VAL A 123 -15.99 3.07 11.27
N LYS A 124 -17.08 2.64 10.64
CA LYS A 124 -18.19 3.53 10.27
C LYS A 124 -18.87 4.13 11.50
N VAL A 125 -19.16 3.31 12.52
CA VAL A 125 -19.73 3.76 13.79
C VAL A 125 -18.82 4.81 14.45
N VAL A 126 -17.52 4.56 14.51
CA VAL A 126 -16.54 5.54 15.06
C VAL A 126 -16.57 6.84 14.26
N ARG A 127 -16.60 6.77 12.93
CA ARG A 127 -16.68 7.97 12.08
C ARG A 127 -17.99 8.74 12.26
N GLU A 128 -19.11 8.04 12.43
CA GLU A 128 -20.42 8.64 12.72
C GLU A 128 -20.39 9.36 14.07
N GLN A 129 -19.81 8.77 15.11
CA GLN A 129 -19.63 9.39 16.44
C GLN A 129 -18.67 10.58 16.44
N LEU A 130 -17.64 10.56 15.59
CA LEU A 130 -16.75 11.72 15.42
C LEU A 130 -17.41 12.87 14.65
N ALA A 131 -18.38 12.56 13.78
CA ALA A 131 -19.10 13.54 12.96
C ALA A 131 -20.37 14.08 13.62
N SER A 132 -20.95 13.39 14.60
CA SER A 132 -22.21 13.75 15.26
C SER A 132 -22.13 15.02 16.11
N GLY A 133 -20.92 15.51 16.43
CA GLY A 133 -20.70 16.70 17.26
C GLY A 133 -20.91 16.46 18.77
N GLU A 134 -21.60 15.39 19.14
CA GLU A 134 -21.75 14.88 20.49
C GLU A 134 -21.12 13.48 20.54
N LEU A 135 -19.93 13.40 21.15
CA LEU A 135 -19.10 12.20 21.16
C LEU A 135 -19.50 11.27 22.30
N ASP A 136 -20.13 10.14 21.98
CA ASP A 136 -20.30 9.04 22.93
C ASP A 136 -19.01 8.22 23.00
N ARG A 137 -18.18 8.51 24.01
CA ARG A 137 -16.89 7.83 24.22
C ARG A 137 -17.05 6.34 24.50
N ASP A 138 -18.07 5.93 25.23
CA ASP A 138 -18.31 4.51 25.53
C ASP A 138 -18.67 3.73 24.27
N MET A 139 -19.41 4.36 23.35
CA MET A 139 -19.73 3.75 22.06
C MET A 139 -18.50 3.62 21.17
N VAL A 140 -17.62 4.63 21.17
CA VAL A 140 -16.35 4.57 20.44
C VAL A 140 -15.43 3.50 21.02
N ASP A 141 -15.29 3.43 22.34
CA ASP A 141 -14.42 2.46 23.00
C ASP A 141 -14.86 1.01 22.74
N ARG A 142 -16.18 0.73 22.79
CA ARG A 142 -16.72 -0.59 22.43
C ARG A 142 -16.51 -0.95 20.95
N ALA A 143 -16.63 0.04 20.06
CA ALA A 143 -16.40 -0.16 18.64
C ALA A 143 -14.92 -0.47 18.36
N LEU A 144 -14.00 0.24 19.03
CA LEU A 144 -12.56 0.00 18.93
C LEU A 144 -12.17 -1.37 19.51
N GLU A 145 -12.71 -1.75 20.67
CA GLU A 145 -12.50 -3.08 21.25
C GLU A 145 -12.93 -4.20 20.30
N THR A 146 -14.08 -4.03 19.64
CA THR A 146 -14.57 -4.99 18.64
C THR A 146 -13.64 -5.09 17.44
N ILE A 147 -13.08 -3.98 16.98
CA ILE A 147 -12.09 -3.95 15.89
C ILE A 147 -10.84 -4.73 16.31
N ASP A 148 -10.30 -4.47 17.50
CA ASP A 148 -9.06 -5.12 17.98
C ASP A 148 -9.22 -6.63 18.11
N ILE A 149 -10.31 -7.10 18.73
CA ILE A 149 -10.59 -8.53 18.87
C ILE A 149 -10.73 -9.18 17.49
N THR A 150 -11.49 -8.55 16.59
CA THR A 150 -11.73 -9.09 15.25
C THR A 150 -10.45 -9.12 14.41
N ALA A 151 -9.63 -8.06 14.48
CA ALA A 151 -8.37 -7.96 13.77
C ALA A 151 -7.35 -8.98 14.30
N SER A 152 -7.29 -9.20 15.61
CA SER A 152 -6.42 -10.23 16.20
C SER A 152 -6.81 -11.63 15.71
N ASN A 153 -8.09 -11.97 15.76
CA ASN A 153 -8.58 -13.26 15.28
C ASN A 153 -8.30 -13.47 13.78
N ALA A 154 -8.54 -12.45 12.95
CA ALA A 154 -8.23 -12.51 11.52
C ALA A 154 -6.72 -12.68 11.27
N ARG A 155 -5.88 -12.02 12.06
CA ARG A 155 -4.42 -12.13 11.98
C ARG A 155 -3.93 -13.52 12.35
N ASP A 156 -4.51 -14.13 13.37
CA ASP A 156 -4.18 -15.50 13.80
C ASP A 156 -4.58 -16.52 12.73
N MET A 157 -5.70 -16.30 12.05
CA MET A 157 -6.11 -17.13 10.89
C MET A 157 -5.13 -17.05 9.71
N ILE A 158 -4.44 -15.92 9.55
CA ILE A 158 -3.40 -15.75 8.53
C ILE A 158 -2.10 -16.46 8.97
N LYS A 159 -1.71 -16.31 10.25
CA LYS A 159 -0.46 -16.86 10.79
C LYS A 159 -0.49 -18.37 11.03
N GLY A 160 -1.66 -18.92 11.35
CA GLY A 160 -1.85 -20.36 11.62
C GLY A 160 -1.52 -21.28 10.44
N ASP A 161 -1.47 -20.75 9.23
CA ASP A 161 -1.06 -21.48 8.01
C ASP A 161 0.45 -21.40 7.74
N ASP A 162 1.09 -20.30 8.13
CA ASP A 162 2.55 -20.16 8.03
C ASP A 162 3.26 -21.02 9.09
N ALA A 163 2.68 -21.15 10.29
CA ALA A 163 3.21 -22.00 11.36
C ALA A 163 3.05 -23.50 11.07
N ARG A 164 1.92 -23.93 10.46
CA ARG A 164 1.69 -25.33 10.07
C ARG A 164 2.52 -25.80 8.86
N LYS A 165 3.25 -24.88 8.21
CA LYS A 165 4.17 -25.20 7.11
C LYS A 165 5.60 -25.51 7.58
N ASP A 166 5.97 -25.15 8.80
CA ASP A 166 7.34 -25.33 9.33
C ASP A 166 7.47 -26.55 10.25
N GLU A 167 6.35 -27.06 10.79
CA GLU A 167 6.32 -28.30 11.55
C GLU A 167 5.79 -29.44 10.69
N GLY A 168 6.67 -30.37 10.32
CA GLY A 168 6.35 -31.55 9.55
C GLY A 168 5.37 -32.46 10.30
N GLU A 169 4.08 -32.30 10.01
CA GLU A 169 3.03 -33.14 10.60
C GLU A 169 2.50 -34.12 9.55
N GLY A 170 2.96 -35.37 9.66
CA GLY A 170 2.39 -36.49 8.91
C GLY A 170 0.94 -36.77 9.33
N PRO A 171 0.16 -37.49 8.51
CA PRO A 171 -1.27 -37.69 8.74
C PRO A 171 -1.54 -38.41 10.06
N VAL A 172 -2.44 -37.84 10.86
CA VAL A 172 -2.92 -38.42 12.12
C VAL A 172 -3.70 -39.70 11.82
N SER A 173 -3.09 -40.86 12.07
CA SER A 173 -3.76 -42.15 11.97
C SER A 173 -4.60 -42.38 13.24
N GLY A 174 -5.88 -42.02 13.19
CA GLY A 174 -6.85 -42.37 14.21
C GLY A 174 -7.60 -43.65 13.83
N THR A 175 -7.49 -44.70 14.64
CA THR A 175 -8.38 -45.86 14.54
C THR A 175 -9.74 -45.52 15.16
N VAL A 176 -10.81 -45.65 14.39
CA VAL A 176 -12.18 -45.59 14.91
C VAL A 176 -12.46 -46.91 15.62
N VAL A 177 -12.59 -46.89 16.95
CA VAL A 177 -13.13 -48.01 17.71
C VAL A 177 -14.64 -47.86 17.73
N GLY A 178 -15.32 -48.74 17.00
CA GLY A 178 -16.77 -48.96 17.08
C GLY A 178 -17.11 -50.07 18.05
#